data_AF-A0A7S4VEC4-F1
#
_entry.id   AF-A0A7S4VEC4-F1
#
_cell.length_a   1.000
_cell.length_b   1.000
_cell.length_c   1.000
_cell.angle_alpha   90.00
_cell.angle_beta   90.00
_cell.angle_gamma   90.00
#
_symmetry.space_group_name_H-M   'P 1'
#
loop_
_entity.id
_entity.type
_entity.pdbx_description
1 polymer ?
#
loop_
_entity_poly.entity_id
_entity_poly.type
_entity_poly.pdbx_seq_one_letter_code
_entity_poly.pdbx_strand_id
1 'polypeptide(L)'
;MPCPNTPGQALKLYQQFEEAQQISEKDIQAKLDISAELLEMAWEEAIEEDESHEVTPDSLIELIHSHAGSAIEKYMAWKLLKSDMAHVFFKDLKNHGRVVSFKAKARKAVDAAKDQFCKTHEDEELCFV
;
A
#
# COMPACT_ATOMS: atom_id res chain seq x y z
N MET A 1 15.43 -3.20 -31.19
CA MET A 1 14.38 -2.89 -30.20
C MET A 1 13.33 -3.99 -30.28
N PRO A 2 13.08 -4.76 -29.21
CA PRO A 2 12.00 -5.74 -29.21
C PRO A 2 10.65 -5.02 -29.31
N CYS A 3 9.72 -5.57 -30.09
CA CYS A 3 8.39 -4.99 -30.26
C CYS A 3 7.64 -4.99 -28.90
N PRO A 4 7.06 -3.85 -28.46
CA PRO A 4 6.49 -3.71 -27.12
C PRO A 4 5.27 -4.61 -26.83
N ASN A 5 4.68 -5.24 -27.85
CA ASN A 5 3.53 -6.15 -27.76
C ASN A 5 3.86 -7.55 -28.29
N THR A 6 4.98 -8.14 -27.88
CA THR A 6 5.19 -9.57 -28.17
C THR A 6 4.22 -10.42 -27.33
N PRO A 7 3.58 -11.45 -27.90
CA PRO A 7 2.63 -12.30 -27.18
C PRO A 7 3.19 -12.89 -25.87
N GLY A 8 4.50 -13.16 -25.82
CA GLY A 8 5.17 -13.69 -24.64
C GLY A 8 5.28 -12.69 -23.48
N GLN A 9 5.48 -11.40 -23.75
CA GLN A 9 5.55 -10.37 -22.70
C GLN A 9 4.16 -10.11 -22.10
N ALA A 10 3.13 -10.06 -22.94
CA ALA A 10 1.74 -9.90 -22.47
C ALA A 10 1.27 -11.10 -21.64
N LEU A 11 1.59 -12.33 -22.05
CA LEU A 11 1.26 -13.54 -21.30
C LEU A 11 1.94 -13.56 -19.93
N LYS A 12 3.21 -13.16 -19.87
CA LYS A 12 3.95 -13.08 -18.60
C LYS A 12 3.32 -12.08 -17.64
N LEU A 13 2.97 -10.88 -18.12
CA LEU A 13 2.30 -9.86 -17.31
C LEU A 13 0.95 -10.36 -16.79
N TYR A 14 0.18 -11.04 -17.65
CA TYR A 14 -1.11 -11.60 -17.28
C TYR A 14 -0.98 -12.66 -16.17
N GLN A 15 -0.03 -13.58 -16.28
CA GLN A 15 0.27 -14.57 -15.24
C GLN A 15 0.68 -13.92 -13.92
N GLN A 16 1.57 -12.92 -13.98
CA GLN A 16 1.97 -12.16 -12.79
C GLN A 16 0.79 -11.45 -12.12
N PHE A 17 -0.15 -10.95 -12.92
CA PHE A 17 -1.36 -10.32 -12.40
C PHE A 17 -2.31 -11.32 -11.74
N GLU A 18 -2.54 -12.49 -12.36
CA GLU A 18 -3.34 -13.57 -11.75
C GLU A 18 -2.75 -14.04 -10.42
N GLU A 19 -1.43 -14.20 -10.36
CA GLU A 19 -0.72 -14.49 -9.12
C GLU A 19 -0.95 -13.38 -8.09
N ALA A 20 -0.68 -12.11 -8.44
CA ALA A 20 -0.87 -10.98 -7.54
C ALA A 20 -2.31 -10.84 -7.01
N GLN A 21 -3.30 -11.23 -7.81
CA GLN A 21 -4.70 -11.21 -7.41
C GLN A 21 -4.98 -12.22 -6.28
N GLN A 22 -4.37 -13.40 -6.31
CA GLN A 22 -4.63 -14.49 -5.37
C GLN A 22 -3.81 -14.40 -4.06
N ILE A 23 -2.71 -13.65 -4.06
CA ILE A 23 -1.83 -13.51 -2.88
C ILE A 23 -2.60 -12.87 -1.70
N SER A 24 -2.38 -13.38 -0.49
CA SER A 24 -2.97 -12.83 0.73
C SER A 24 -2.32 -11.51 1.12
N GLU A 25 -2.97 -10.70 1.98
CA GLU A 25 -2.39 -9.43 2.43
C GLU A 25 -1.06 -9.60 3.18
N LYS A 26 -0.92 -10.67 3.98
CA LYS A 26 0.32 -11.01 4.69
C LYS A 26 1.44 -11.37 3.72
N ASP A 27 1.13 -12.12 2.68
CA ASP A 27 2.11 -12.48 1.65
C ASP A 27 2.49 -11.27 0.78
N ILE A 28 1.60 -10.28 0.62
CA ILE A 28 1.92 -9.01 -0.06
C ILE A 28 2.96 -8.22 0.74
N GLN A 29 2.79 -8.11 2.06
CA GLN A 29 3.78 -7.45 2.93
C GLN A 29 5.16 -8.10 2.78
N ALA A 30 5.22 -9.43 2.82
CA ALA A 30 6.46 -10.18 2.64
C ALA A 30 7.06 -10.04 1.23
N LYS A 31 6.24 -9.97 0.17
CA LYS A 31 6.73 -9.81 -1.21
C LYS A 31 7.20 -8.41 -1.53
N LEU A 32 6.53 -7.40 -0.97
CA LEU A 32 6.92 -6.00 -1.13
C LEU A 32 8.00 -5.58 -0.13
N ASP A 33 8.27 -6.38 0.91
CA ASP A 33 9.16 -5.99 2.01
C ASP A 33 8.68 -4.69 2.68
N ILE A 34 7.37 -4.62 2.94
CA ILE A 34 6.71 -3.49 3.60
C ILE A 34 6.07 -3.99 4.90
N SER A 35 6.68 -3.64 6.03
CA SER A 35 6.17 -3.94 7.38
C SER A 35 5.18 -2.87 7.87
N ALA A 36 4.53 -3.14 9.01
CA ALA A 36 3.66 -2.16 9.68
C ALA A 36 4.43 -0.90 10.10
N GLU A 37 5.68 -1.04 10.54
CA GLU A 37 6.56 0.10 10.87
C GLU A 37 6.86 0.97 9.64
N LEU A 38 7.11 0.35 8.48
CA LEU A 38 7.33 1.11 7.24
C LEU A 38 6.07 1.85 6.78
N LEU A 39 4.88 1.28 6.99
CA LEU A 39 3.62 1.98 6.76
C LEU A 39 3.42 3.16 7.72
N GLU A 40 3.84 3.02 8.97
CA GLU A 40 3.81 4.11 9.94
C GLU A 40 4.77 5.24 9.55
N MET A 41 6.01 4.93 9.17
CA MET A 41 6.96 5.92 8.67
C MET A 41 6.45 6.64 7.43
N ALA A 42 5.86 5.89 6.47
CA ALA A 42 5.26 6.48 5.28
C ALA A 42 4.09 7.41 5.62
N TRP A 43 3.35 7.10 6.69
CA TRP A 43 2.32 7.97 7.21
C TRP A 43 2.90 9.22 7.87
N GLU A 44 3.96 9.10 8.67
CA GLU A 44 4.66 10.22 9.31
C GLU A 44 5.21 11.20 8.28
N GLU A 45 5.87 10.70 7.23
CA GLU A 45 6.36 11.54 6.12
C GLU A 45 5.20 12.28 5.44
N ALA A 46 4.11 11.56 5.13
CA ALA A 46 2.97 12.14 4.44
C ALA A 46 2.21 13.20 5.27
N ILE A 47 2.29 13.15 6.61
CA ILE A 47 1.71 14.20 7.46
C ILE A 47 2.65 15.39 7.66
N GLU A 48 3.97 15.20 7.50
CA GLU A 48 4.99 16.26 7.59
C GLU A 48 5.13 17.05 6.29
N GLU A 49 4.93 16.43 5.12
CA GLU A 49 4.89 17.13 3.84
C GLU A 49 3.55 17.89 3.65
N ASP A 50 3.61 19.22 3.80
CA ASP A 50 2.47 20.17 3.82
C ASP A 50 1.61 20.24 2.54
N GLU A 51 2.00 19.61 1.42
CA GLU A 51 1.39 19.91 0.10
C GLU A 51 0.17 19.05 -0.30
N SER A 52 0.01 17.83 0.22
CA SER A 52 -1.17 17.02 -0.16
C SER A 52 -1.68 16.02 0.89
N HIS A 53 -0.81 15.52 1.76
CA HIS A 53 -1.11 14.35 2.61
C HIS A 53 -1.62 13.14 1.81
N GLU A 54 -1.34 13.07 0.51
CA GLU A 54 -1.81 12.00 -0.37
C GLU A 54 -0.66 11.03 -0.67
N VAL A 55 -0.93 9.75 -0.43
CA VAL A 55 -0.05 8.65 -0.78
C VAL A 55 -0.70 7.88 -1.92
N THR A 56 0.07 7.64 -2.97
CA THR A 56 -0.30 6.75 -4.07
C THR A 56 0.48 5.45 -3.94
N PRO A 57 0.04 4.36 -4.59
CA PRO A 57 0.82 3.11 -4.61
C PRO A 57 2.22 3.30 -5.19
N ASP A 58 2.38 4.24 -6.13
CA ASP A 58 3.67 4.57 -6.73
C ASP A 58 4.58 5.32 -5.75
N SER A 59 4.05 6.37 -5.11
CA SER A 59 4.80 7.16 -4.14
C SER A 59 5.17 6.35 -2.90
N LEU A 60 4.36 5.37 -2.50
CA LEU A 60 4.70 4.44 -1.41
C LEU A 60 5.93 3.58 -1.76
N ILE A 61 5.95 3.00 -2.96
CA ILE A 61 7.08 2.18 -3.42
C ILE A 61 8.34 3.03 -3.60
N GLU A 62 8.19 4.24 -4.14
CA GLU A 62 9.29 5.19 -4.30
C GLU A 62 9.87 5.61 -2.95
N LEU A 63 9.01 5.91 -1.96
CA LEU A 63 9.42 6.29 -0.62
C LEU A 63 10.19 5.17 0.09
N ILE A 64 9.69 3.93 0.04
CA ILE A 64 10.28 2.81 0.78
C ILE A 64 11.51 2.23 0.07
N HIS A 65 11.44 2.08 -1.26
CA HIS A 65 12.45 1.34 -2.02
C HIS A 65 13.29 2.20 -2.96
N SER A 66 13.09 3.53 -2.98
CA SER A 66 13.88 4.48 -3.78
C SER A 66 13.95 4.18 -5.28
N HIS A 67 12.89 3.57 -5.83
CA HIS A 67 12.76 3.32 -7.26
C HIS A 67 11.31 3.44 -7.71
N ALA A 68 11.11 3.69 -9.01
CA ALA A 68 9.77 3.71 -9.59
C ALA A 68 9.19 2.30 -9.65
N GLY A 69 8.00 2.10 -9.06
CA GLY A 69 7.39 0.78 -8.99
C GLY A 69 7.04 0.23 -10.37
N SER A 70 7.20 -1.08 -10.55
CA SER A 70 6.64 -1.81 -11.70
C SER A 70 5.11 -1.86 -11.63
N ALA A 71 4.45 -2.22 -12.75
CA ALA A 71 2.99 -2.33 -12.77
C ALA A 71 2.43 -3.32 -11.73
N ILE A 72 3.17 -4.40 -11.46
CA ILE A 72 2.78 -5.42 -10.47
C ILE A 72 3.02 -4.92 -9.05
N GLU A 73 4.15 -4.25 -8.78
CA GLU A 73 4.42 -3.62 -7.47
C GLU A 73 3.38 -2.56 -7.14
N LYS A 74 3.04 -1.67 -8.08
CA LYS A 74 1.97 -0.68 -7.87
C LYS A 74 0.62 -1.33 -7.58
N TYR A 75 0.30 -2.46 -8.23
CA TYR A 75 -0.94 -3.19 -7.96
C TYR A 75 -0.93 -3.85 -6.57
N MET A 76 0.18 -4.49 -6.19
CA MET A 76 0.33 -5.09 -4.86
C MET A 76 0.31 -4.01 -3.77
N ALA A 77 0.98 -2.87 -3.97
CA ALA A 77 0.97 -1.72 -3.07
C ALA A 77 -0.44 -1.12 -2.95
N TRP A 78 -1.19 -1.03 -4.05
CA TRP A 78 -2.59 -0.60 -4.02
C TRP A 78 -3.47 -1.57 -3.20
N LYS A 79 -3.24 -2.88 -3.35
CA LYS A 79 -3.96 -3.90 -2.57
C LYS A 79 -3.57 -3.85 -1.09
N LEU A 80 -2.29 -3.61 -0.78
CA LEU A 80 -1.79 -3.39 0.58
C LEU A 80 -2.42 -2.14 1.21
N LEU A 81 -2.48 -1.01 0.49
CA LEU A 81 -3.08 0.24 0.98
C LEU A 81 -4.59 0.13 1.24
N LYS A 82 -5.23 -0.92 0.73
CA LYS A 82 -6.64 -1.26 1.01
C LYS A 82 -6.84 -2.28 2.13
N SER A 83 -5.75 -2.83 2.68
CA SER A 83 -5.83 -3.73 3.83
C SER A 83 -6.33 -2.99 5.07
N ASP A 84 -6.87 -3.74 6.01
CA ASP A 84 -7.32 -3.20 7.30
C ASP A 84 -6.17 -2.52 8.06
N MET A 85 -4.94 -3.05 7.92
CA MET A 85 -3.71 -2.50 8.51
C MET A 85 -3.38 -1.11 7.95
N ALA A 86 -3.30 -0.97 6.62
CA ALA A 86 -3.03 0.32 6.00
C ALA A 86 -4.16 1.33 6.26
N HIS A 87 -5.40 0.85 6.41
CA HIS A 87 -6.54 1.66 6.81
C HIS A 87 -6.46 2.16 8.25
N VAL A 88 -5.51 1.73 9.07
CA VAL A 88 -5.20 2.41 10.34
C VAL A 88 -4.65 3.81 10.08
N PHE A 89 -3.74 3.93 9.12
CA PHE A 89 -2.99 5.16 8.81
C PHE A 89 -3.61 6.00 7.70
N PHE A 90 -4.19 5.36 6.68
CA PHE A 90 -4.65 6.00 5.47
C PHE A 90 -6.16 5.85 5.26
N LYS A 91 -6.74 6.76 4.47
CA LYS A 91 -8.15 6.74 4.08
C LYS A 91 -8.28 6.81 2.55
N ASP A 92 -9.09 5.94 1.97
CA ASP A 92 -9.40 5.96 0.54
C ASP A 92 -9.87 7.35 0.06
N LEU A 93 -9.16 7.90 -0.93
CA LEU A 93 -9.58 9.07 -1.68
C LEU A 93 -10.18 8.62 -3.01
N LYS A 94 -11.50 8.78 -3.11
CA LYS A 94 -12.28 8.30 -4.25
C LYS A 94 -12.52 9.44 -5.22
N ASN A 95 -12.17 9.20 -6.49
CA ASN A 95 -12.55 10.06 -7.60
C ASN A 95 -13.47 9.28 -8.54
N HIS A 96 -14.66 9.81 -8.82
CA HIS A 96 -15.69 9.14 -9.62
C HIS A 96 -15.96 7.66 -9.23
N GLY A 97 -15.95 7.37 -7.93
CA GLY A 97 -16.21 6.02 -7.38
C GLY A 97 -15.02 5.06 -7.42
N ARG A 98 -13.86 5.47 -7.93
CA ARG A 98 -12.62 4.68 -7.94
C ARG A 98 -11.63 5.22 -6.90
N VAL A 99 -10.93 4.33 -6.19
CA VAL A 99 -9.86 4.73 -5.26
C VAL A 99 -8.64 5.09 -6.09
N VAL A 100 -8.24 6.37 -6.07
CA VAL A 100 -7.14 6.90 -6.89
C VAL A 100 -5.90 7.19 -6.06
N SER A 101 -6.09 7.68 -4.83
CA SER A 101 -5.04 7.93 -3.85
C SER A 101 -5.54 7.62 -2.45
N PHE A 102 -4.66 7.68 -1.46
CA PHE A 102 -4.94 7.42 -0.06
C PHE A 102 -4.49 8.62 0.76
N LYS A 103 -5.41 9.22 1.51
CA LYS A 103 -5.11 10.37 2.36
C LYS A 103 -4.59 9.91 3.72
N ALA A 104 -3.45 10.44 4.15
CA ALA A 104 -2.93 10.24 5.50
C ALA A 104 -3.92 10.80 6.55
N LYS A 105 -4.22 10.01 7.58
CA LYS A 105 -5.11 10.41 8.67
C LYS A 105 -4.37 11.33 9.65
N ALA A 106 -5.12 12.17 10.36
CA ALA A 106 -4.54 12.95 11.45
C ALA A 106 -4.11 12.03 12.61
N ARG A 107 -3.05 12.40 13.35
CA ARG A 107 -2.50 11.63 14.49
C ARG A 107 -3.59 11.07 15.43
N LYS A 108 -4.49 11.94 15.91
CA LYS A 108 -5.62 11.54 16.76
C LYS A 108 -6.53 10.45 16.16
N ALA A 109 -6.71 10.45 14.83
CA ALA A 109 -7.52 9.46 14.14
C ALA A 109 -6.75 8.14 13.92
N VAL A 110 -5.42 8.19 13.83
CA VAL A 110 -4.56 7.01 13.82
C VAL A 110 -4.56 6.35 15.18
N ASP A 111 -4.40 7.10 16.28
CA ASP A 111 -4.43 6.55 17.64
C ASP A 111 -5.74 5.78 17.91
N ALA A 112 -6.87 6.40 17.57
CA ALA A 112 -8.19 5.77 17.71
C ALA A 112 -8.36 4.54 16.80
N ALA A 113 -7.77 4.56 15.61
CA ALA A 113 -7.81 3.43 14.68
C ALA A 113 -6.90 2.28 15.13
N LYS A 114 -5.70 2.58 15.67
CA LYS A 114 -4.79 1.60 16.29
C LYS A 114 -5.49 0.90 17.45
N ASP A 115 -6.08 1.65 18.37
CA ASP A 115 -6.85 1.12 19.49
C ASP A 115 -7.97 0.17 19.06
N GLN A 116 -8.65 0.49 17.96
CA GLN A 116 -9.72 -0.35 17.43
C GLN A 116 -9.17 -1.59 16.71
N PHE A 117 -8.12 -1.42 15.91
CA PHE A 117 -7.47 -2.49 15.16
C PHE A 117 -6.92 -3.55 16.11
N CYS A 118 -6.22 -3.13 17.17
CA CYS A 118 -5.59 -4.05 18.13
C CYS A 118 -6.57 -4.83 19.01
N LYS A 119 -7.81 -4.37 19.16
CA LYS A 119 -8.88 -5.17 19.79
C LYS A 119 -9.34 -6.36 18.95
N THR A 120 -9.05 -6.32 17.65
CA THR A 120 -9.47 -7.34 16.67
C THR A 120 -8.28 -8.14 16.13
N HIS A 121 -7.06 -7.65 16.31
CA HIS A 121 -5.82 -8.18 15.73
C HIS A 121 -4.69 -8.15 16.76
N GLU A 122 -4.88 -8.84 17.90
CA GLU A 122 -3.95 -8.83 19.04
C GLU A 122 -2.54 -9.35 18.70
N ASP A 123 -2.40 -10.18 17.66
CA ASP A 123 -1.13 -10.80 17.26
C ASP A 123 -0.31 -9.99 16.22
N GLU A 124 -0.80 -8.84 15.76
CA GLU A 124 -0.10 -8.04 14.75
C GLU A 124 0.97 -7.15 15.38
N GLU A 125 2.13 -7.01 14.72
CA GLU A 125 3.30 -6.25 15.23
C GLU A 125 2.93 -4.81 15.64
N LEU A 126 2.00 -4.18 14.91
CA LEU A 126 1.50 -2.83 15.19
C LEU A 126 0.92 -2.67 16.61
N CYS A 127 0.48 -3.75 17.24
CA CYS A 127 -0.24 -3.74 18.51
C CYS A 127 0.63 -3.97 19.74
N PHE A 128 1.93 -4.22 19.53
CA PHE A 128 2.92 -4.41 20.60
C PHE A 128 3.80 -3.17 20.82
N VAL A 129 3.55 -2.09 20.08
CA VAL A 129 4.27 -0.80 20.13
C VAL A 129 3.55 0.18 21.06
#